data_AF-A0A1I4R535-F1
#
_entry.id   AF-A0A1I4R535-F1
#
_cell.length_a   1.000
_cell.length_b   1.000
_cell.length_c   1.000
_cell.angle_alpha   90.00
_cell.angle_beta   90.00
_cell.angle_gamma   90.00
#
_symmetry.space_group_name_H-M   'P 1'
#
loop_
_entity.id
_entity.type
_entity.pdbx_description
1 polymer ?
#
loop_
_entity_poly.entity_id
_entity_poly.type
_entity_poly.pdbx_seq_one_letter_code
_entity_poly.pdbx_strand_id
1 'polypeptide(L)'
;MDRKELLNQVKDYFANSDHWRRLCAALAVDPDPQGSHLHAYVETSVHPDSLEAIITGYFEKLGWPSTRRIDHMAPKPGMGSLHGIEPKGKPHFDFQWFFNKDVGIRPCEGGESGCNLLVWNRWYINRFYEKFPFRQVGSQEEKTLDAYFRSEHFLKGLDIATQSTTNHMHINVRTSVHPEVIQKFAEAALDREGWKFDYTCPNVYMVKGNYQGKLVFMCRNPEVVFDIGWKFDPGVIIEPAMETWIFEENPGYDVWTSDMLAEVMRADYVRLSGEEIQQVLEACFPG
;
A
#
# COMPACT_ATOMS: atom_id res chain seq x y z
N MET A 1 -14.77 -11.74 23.66
CA MET A 1 -15.94 -12.13 22.86
C MET A 1 -16.07 -13.66 22.83
N ASP A 2 -17.29 -14.22 22.81
CA ASP A 2 -17.47 -15.66 22.58
C ASP A 2 -17.10 -16.05 21.13
N ARG A 3 -16.62 -17.28 20.93
CA ARG A 3 -16.13 -17.75 19.62
C ARG A 3 -17.21 -17.72 18.53
N LYS A 4 -18.45 -18.06 18.88
CA LYS A 4 -19.57 -18.07 17.94
C LYS A 4 -19.95 -16.66 17.52
N GLU A 5 -19.97 -15.74 18.47
CA GLU A 5 -20.22 -14.32 18.20
C GLU A 5 -19.15 -13.73 17.27
N LEU A 6 -17.87 -14.01 17.55
CA LEU A 6 -16.75 -13.58 16.72
C LEU A 6 -16.91 -14.08 15.29
N LEU A 7 -17.16 -15.37 15.11
CA LEU A 7 -17.30 -15.97 13.77
C LEU A 7 -18.50 -15.39 13.01
N ASN A 8 -19.60 -15.09 13.69
CA ASN A 8 -20.76 -14.46 13.08
C ASN A 8 -20.45 -13.03 12.62
N GLN A 9 -19.71 -12.24 13.39
CA GLN A 9 -19.29 -10.89 12.98
C GLN A 9 -18.38 -10.94 11.75
N VAL A 10 -17.46 -11.91 11.70
CA VAL A 10 -16.57 -12.09 10.54
C VAL A 10 -17.35 -12.49 9.29
N LYS A 11 -18.26 -13.46 9.40
CA LYS A 11 -19.16 -13.86 8.30
C LYS A 11 -19.98 -12.67 7.79
N ASP A 12 -20.63 -11.95 8.70
CA ASP A 12 -21.48 -10.82 8.35
C ASP A 12 -20.70 -9.69 7.66
N TYR A 13 -19.48 -9.41 8.11
CA TYR A 13 -18.63 -8.39 7.49
C TYR A 13 -18.34 -8.70 6.01
N PHE A 14 -17.87 -9.91 5.70
CA PHE A 14 -17.51 -10.27 4.32
C PHE A 14 -18.74 -10.56 3.43
N ALA A 15 -19.83 -11.08 3.99
CA ALA A 15 -21.04 -11.42 3.23
C ALA A 15 -21.96 -10.21 3.01
N ASN A 16 -22.14 -9.36 4.03
CA ASN A 16 -23.25 -8.39 4.07
C ASN A 16 -22.82 -6.94 4.29
N SER A 17 -21.58 -6.66 4.74
CA SER A 17 -21.24 -5.28 5.07
C SER A 17 -21.19 -4.36 3.85
N ASP A 18 -21.71 -3.15 4.03
CA ASP A 18 -21.62 -2.11 3.00
C ASP A 18 -20.17 -1.75 2.67
N HIS A 19 -19.30 -1.73 3.68
CA HIS A 19 -17.88 -1.39 3.53
C HIS A 19 -17.16 -2.37 2.60
N TRP A 20 -17.25 -3.69 2.87
CA TRP A 20 -16.63 -4.71 2.03
C TRP A 20 -17.22 -4.70 0.62
N ARG A 21 -18.56 -4.60 0.51
CA ARG A 21 -19.24 -4.49 -0.79
C ARG A 21 -18.76 -3.29 -1.61
N ARG A 22 -18.57 -2.13 -0.99
CA ARG A 22 -18.08 -0.90 -1.66
C ARG A 22 -16.63 -1.04 -2.09
N LEU A 23 -15.78 -1.68 -1.28
CA LEU A 23 -14.42 -2.02 -1.68
C LEU A 23 -14.45 -2.92 -2.93
N CYS A 24 -15.20 -4.03 -2.90
CA CYS A 24 -15.32 -4.92 -4.06
C CYS A 24 -15.89 -4.22 -5.30
N ALA A 25 -16.88 -3.34 -5.13
CA ALA A 25 -17.44 -2.56 -6.22
C ALA A 25 -16.39 -1.63 -6.84
N ALA A 26 -15.60 -0.94 -6.02
CA ALA A 26 -14.53 -0.06 -6.50
C ALA A 26 -13.46 -0.85 -7.28
N LEU A 27 -13.08 -2.04 -6.80
CA LEU A 27 -12.17 -2.93 -7.51
C LEU A 27 -12.76 -3.42 -8.85
N ALA A 28 -14.04 -3.77 -8.87
CA ALA A 28 -14.68 -4.38 -10.02
C ALA A 28 -14.87 -3.42 -11.20
N VAL A 29 -15.17 -2.15 -10.92
CA VAL A 29 -15.54 -1.14 -11.94
C VAL A 29 -14.37 -0.30 -12.44
N ASP A 30 -13.19 -0.39 -11.81
CA ASP A 30 -12.06 0.46 -12.17
C ASP A 30 -11.50 0.11 -13.56
N PRO A 31 -11.47 1.07 -14.51
CA PRO A 31 -10.95 0.85 -15.86
C PRO A 31 -9.42 0.90 -15.94
N ASP A 32 -8.72 1.37 -14.91
CA ASP A 32 -7.26 1.50 -14.83
C ASP A 32 -6.71 0.86 -13.54
N PRO A 33 -6.73 -0.49 -13.43
CA PRO A 33 -6.22 -1.20 -12.26
C PRO A 33 -4.81 -0.80 -11.81
N GLN A 34 -3.93 -0.48 -12.75
CA GLN A 34 -2.53 -0.12 -12.46
C GLN A 34 -2.39 1.34 -12.03
N GLY A 35 -3.37 2.19 -12.34
CA GLY A 35 -3.42 3.61 -11.97
C GLY A 35 -4.27 3.93 -10.74
N SER A 36 -4.76 2.91 -10.04
CA SER A 36 -5.65 3.05 -8.90
C SER A 36 -5.14 2.31 -7.68
N HIS A 37 -5.32 2.93 -6.51
CA HIS A 37 -5.04 2.34 -5.20
C HIS A 37 -6.17 2.61 -4.22
N LEU A 38 -6.38 1.67 -3.30
CA LEU A 38 -7.41 1.80 -2.28
C LEU A 38 -6.85 1.49 -0.89
N HIS A 39 -7.36 2.16 0.12
CA HIS A 39 -7.18 1.74 1.52
C HIS A 39 -8.54 1.41 2.13
N ALA A 40 -8.62 0.27 2.80
CA ALA A 40 -9.74 -0.13 3.63
C ALA A 40 -9.29 -0.20 5.10
N TYR A 41 -9.99 0.47 6.01
CA TYR A 41 -9.68 0.52 7.44
C TYR A 41 -10.72 -0.22 8.25
N VAL A 42 -10.27 -1.12 9.12
CA VAL A 42 -11.12 -1.93 10.00
C VAL A 42 -10.64 -1.93 11.44
N GLU A 43 -11.52 -2.28 12.34
CA GLU A 43 -11.17 -2.76 13.68
C GLU A 43 -11.39 -4.28 13.73
N THR A 44 -10.49 -5.01 14.40
CA THR A 44 -10.59 -6.48 14.47
C THR A 44 -9.78 -7.06 15.61
N SER A 45 -10.27 -8.17 16.17
CA SER A 45 -9.50 -9.08 17.03
C SER A 45 -8.93 -10.25 16.24
N VAL A 46 -9.27 -10.43 14.97
CA VAL A 46 -8.87 -11.58 14.16
C VAL A 46 -7.43 -11.42 13.72
N HIS A 47 -6.67 -12.51 13.81
CA HIS A 47 -5.26 -12.51 13.43
C HIS A 47 -5.08 -12.19 11.93
N PRO A 48 -4.11 -11.35 11.54
CA PRO A 48 -3.82 -10.99 10.16
C PRO A 48 -3.70 -12.17 9.19
N ASP A 49 -2.98 -13.24 9.55
CA ASP A 49 -2.91 -14.47 8.74
C ASP A 49 -4.29 -15.06 8.40
N SER A 50 -5.24 -15.01 9.34
CA SER A 50 -6.61 -15.47 9.10
C SER A 50 -7.37 -14.51 8.18
N LEU A 51 -7.14 -13.20 8.30
CA LEU A 51 -7.73 -12.21 7.40
C LEU A 51 -7.18 -12.34 5.98
N GLU A 52 -5.87 -12.55 5.83
CA GLU A 52 -5.25 -12.81 4.54
C GLU A 52 -5.85 -14.05 3.87
N ALA A 53 -5.95 -15.16 4.60
CA ALA A 53 -6.56 -16.39 4.08
C ALA A 53 -8.03 -16.20 3.65
N ILE A 54 -8.81 -15.43 4.41
CA ILE A 54 -10.20 -15.10 4.03
C ILE A 54 -10.21 -14.23 2.77
N ILE A 55 -9.42 -13.16 2.73
CA ILE A 55 -9.43 -12.20 1.62
C ILE A 55 -8.95 -12.87 0.32
N THR A 56 -7.84 -13.61 0.37
CA THR A 56 -7.31 -14.33 -0.78
C THR A 56 -8.30 -15.40 -1.27
N GLY A 57 -8.86 -16.21 -0.36
CA GLY A 57 -9.87 -17.22 -0.70
C GLY A 57 -11.17 -16.61 -1.24
N TYR A 58 -11.58 -15.43 -0.76
CA TYR A 58 -12.75 -14.70 -1.26
C TYR A 58 -12.56 -14.30 -2.71
N PHE A 59 -11.41 -13.69 -3.04
CA PHE A 59 -11.12 -13.29 -4.42
C PHE A 59 -10.83 -14.47 -5.34
N GLU A 60 -10.25 -15.56 -4.85
CA GLU A 60 -10.12 -16.79 -5.62
C GLU A 60 -11.49 -17.34 -6.04
N LYS A 61 -12.49 -17.36 -5.15
CA LYS A 61 -13.87 -17.76 -5.48
C LYS A 61 -14.57 -16.82 -6.47
N LEU A 62 -14.17 -15.54 -6.52
CA LEU A 62 -14.61 -14.60 -7.56
C LEU A 62 -13.88 -14.77 -8.90
N GLY A 63 -12.87 -15.65 -8.98
CA GLY A 63 -12.03 -15.83 -10.15
C GLY A 63 -10.94 -14.75 -10.31
N TRP A 64 -10.64 -14.00 -9.25
CA TRP A 64 -9.58 -12.97 -9.19
C TRP A 64 -8.49 -13.36 -8.18
N PRO A 65 -7.80 -14.50 -8.34
CA PRO A 65 -6.81 -14.95 -7.35
C PRO A 65 -5.71 -13.91 -7.13
N SER A 66 -5.06 -13.95 -5.96
CA SER A 66 -3.92 -13.07 -5.67
C SER A 66 -2.80 -13.28 -6.70
N THR A 67 -2.20 -12.21 -7.20
CA THR A 67 -1.10 -12.26 -8.19
C THR A 67 0.30 -12.20 -7.58
N ARG A 68 0.40 -11.87 -6.28
CA ARG A 68 1.67 -11.64 -5.59
C ARG A 68 1.56 -11.95 -4.10
N ARG A 69 2.72 -11.95 -3.42
CA ARG A 69 2.78 -11.94 -1.96
C ARG A 69 2.18 -10.65 -1.39
N ILE A 70 1.45 -10.79 -0.29
CA ILE A 70 0.93 -9.70 0.55
C ILE A 70 1.95 -9.41 1.64
N ASP A 71 2.39 -8.16 1.76
CA ASP A 71 3.37 -7.78 2.78
C ASP A 71 2.63 -7.41 4.08
N HIS A 72 2.96 -8.07 5.19
CA HIS A 72 2.49 -7.64 6.51
C HIS A 72 3.39 -6.52 6.99
N MET A 73 2.81 -5.41 7.45
CA MET A 73 3.57 -4.29 7.99
C MET A 73 2.78 -3.52 9.05
N ALA A 74 3.45 -2.62 9.78
CA ALA A 74 2.83 -1.74 10.75
C ALA A 74 3.00 -0.27 10.32
N PRO A 75 2.05 0.34 9.58
CA PRO A 75 2.30 1.65 9.00
C PRO A 75 2.49 2.76 10.04
N LYS A 76 1.94 2.57 11.25
CA LYS A 76 2.14 3.42 12.43
C LYS A 76 1.90 2.62 13.71
N PRO A 77 2.34 3.09 14.89
CA PRO A 77 2.09 2.42 16.15
C PRO A 77 0.61 2.08 16.35
N GLY A 78 0.33 0.82 16.69
CA GLY A 78 -1.03 0.31 16.95
C GLY A 78 -1.88 0.02 15.70
N MET A 79 -1.33 0.17 14.49
CA MET A 79 -2.01 -0.16 13.23
C MET A 79 -1.18 -1.16 12.43
N GLY A 80 -1.82 -2.20 11.93
CA GLY A 80 -1.19 -3.12 10.97
C GLY A 80 -1.84 -3.03 9.59
N SER A 81 -1.15 -3.58 8.60
CA SER A 81 -1.58 -3.59 7.19
C SER A 81 -1.27 -4.92 6.53
N LEU A 82 -2.25 -5.42 5.78
CA LEU A 82 -2.02 -6.36 4.68
C LEU A 82 -1.79 -5.46 3.46
N HIS A 83 -0.52 -5.18 3.18
CA HIS A 83 -0.08 -4.21 2.19
C HIS A 83 0.08 -4.86 0.82
N GLY A 84 -0.42 -4.18 -0.22
CA GLY A 84 -0.28 -4.61 -1.60
C GLY A 84 -1.12 -5.84 -1.98
N ILE A 85 -2.34 -5.97 -1.43
CA ILE A 85 -3.25 -7.04 -1.86
C ILE A 85 -3.64 -6.77 -3.31
N GLU A 86 -3.37 -7.74 -4.19
CA GLU A 86 -3.58 -7.58 -5.63
C GLU A 86 -4.40 -8.76 -6.21
N PRO A 87 -5.73 -8.62 -6.27
CA PRO A 87 -6.57 -9.56 -7.00
C PRO A 87 -6.31 -9.44 -8.51
N LYS A 88 -6.21 -10.57 -9.21
CA LYS A 88 -5.84 -10.61 -10.63
C LYS A 88 -6.72 -9.69 -11.49
N GLY A 89 -6.08 -8.72 -12.16
CA GLY A 89 -6.75 -7.79 -13.07
C GLY A 89 -7.59 -6.73 -12.37
N LYS A 90 -7.31 -6.46 -11.09
CA LYS A 90 -7.97 -5.45 -10.25
C LYS A 90 -6.93 -4.50 -9.66
N PRO A 91 -7.33 -3.29 -9.25
CA PRO A 91 -6.45 -2.42 -8.47
C PRO A 91 -5.88 -3.15 -7.26
N HIS A 92 -4.63 -2.85 -6.92
CA HIS A 92 -4.11 -3.24 -5.62
C HIS A 92 -4.70 -2.36 -4.52
N PHE A 93 -4.72 -2.88 -3.30
CA PHE A 93 -5.23 -2.15 -2.15
C PHE A 93 -4.56 -2.59 -0.86
N ASP A 94 -4.63 -1.74 0.15
CA ASP A 94 -4.17 -2.04 1.50
C ASP A 94 -5.34 -2.26 2.44
N PHE A 95 -5.27 -3.35 3.21
CA PHE A 95 -6.24 -3.64 4.26
C PHE A 95 -5.62 -3.33 5.62
N GLN A 96 -5.97 -2.14 6.12
CA GLN A 96 -5.47 -1.56 7.36
C GLN A 96 -6.33 -1.99 8.53
N TRP A 97 -5.73 -2.43 9.63
CA TRP A 97 -6.47 -2.84 10.82
C TRP A 97 -5.95 -2.18 12.10
N PHE A 98 -6.88 -1.96 13.02
CA PHE A 98 -6.62 -1.61 14.41
C PHE A 98 -7.08 -2.77 15.30
N PHE A 99 -6.23 -3.19 16.24
CA PHE A 99 -6.60 -4.26 17.16
C PHE A 99 -7.70 -3.82 18.12
N ASN A 100 -8.78 -4.59 18.18
CA ASN A 100 -9.84 -4.42 19.16
C ASN A 100 -10.36 -5.80 19.60
N LYS A 101 -10.03 -6.21 20.82
CA LYS A 101 -10.38 -7.53 21.39
C LYS A 101 -11.88 -7.84 21.46
N ASP A 102 -12.71 -6.80 21.39
CA ASP A 102 -14.17 -6.88 21.53
C ASP A 102 -14.89 -6.76 20.18
N VAL A 103 -14.16 -6.86 19.06
CA VAL A 103 -14.68 -6.76 17.70
C VAL A 103 -14.14 -7.91 16.86
N GLY A 104 -15.01 -8.75 16.29
CA GLY A 104 -14.60 -9.77 15.32
C GLY A 104 -13.99 -9.12 14.09
N ILE A 105 -14.79 -8.36 13.34
CA ILE A 105 -14.30 -7.36 12.39
C ILE A 105 -15.42 -6.37 12.08
N ARG A 106 -15.08 -5.09 11.93
CA ARG A 106 -16.01 -4.07 11.44
C ARG A 106 -15.26 -2.92 10.77
N PRO A 107 -15.92 -2.09 9.95
CA PRO A 107 -15.32 -0.88 9.40
C PRO A 107 -14.85 0.02 10.55
N CYS A 108 -13.66 0.61 10.43
CA CYS A 108 -13.15 1.50 11.46
C CYS A 108 -14.05 2.76 11.56
N GLU A 109 -14.31 3.19 12.79
CA GLU A 109 -14.95 4.49 13.05
C GLU A 109 -13.87 5.57 12.97
N GLY A 110 -13.79 6.19 11.80
CA GLY A 110 -12.62 7.00 11.44
C GLY A 110 -11.56 6.15 10.75
N GLY A 111 -10.55 6.83 10.22
CA GLY A 111 -9.51 6.22 9.41
C GLY A 111 -8.64 7.34 8.89
N GLU A 112 -8.19 7.26 7.64
CA GLU A 112 -7.46 8.38 7.07
C GLU A 112 -8.41 9.53 6.70
N SER A 113 -8.16 10.71 7.27
CA SER A 113 -9.00 11.91 7.10
C SER A 113 -10.48 11.69 7.47
N GLY A 114 -10.75 10.76 8.40
CA GLY A 114 -12.12 10.40 8.81
C GLY A 114 -12.84 9.41 7.89
N CYS A 115 -12.17 8.90 6.86
CA CYS A 115 -12.70 7.90 5.94
C CYS A 115 -12.15 6.51 6.27
N ASN A 116 -13.00 5.48 6.19
CA ASN A 116 -12.59 4.07 6.33
C ASN A 116 -12.38 3.36 4.99
N LEU A 117 -12.80 3.98 3.88
CA LEU A 117 -12.52 3.51 2.53
C LEU A 117 -12.06 4.71 1.70
N LEU A 118 -10.83 4.67 1.21
CA LEU A 118 -10.27 5.67 0.31
C LEU A 118 -9.97 5.01 -1.04
N VAL A 119 -10.26 5.75 -2.12
CA VAL A 119 -10.03 5.33 -3.49
C VAL A 119 -9.31 6.46 -4.21
N TRP A 120 -8.06 6.20 -4.59
CA TRP A 120 -7.25 7.10 -5.39
C TRP A 120 -7.14 6.53 -6.79
N ASN A 121 -8.11 6.87 -7.62
CA ASN A 121 -8.09 6.52 -9.04
C ASN A 121 -7.36 7.57 -9.88
N ARG A 122 -7.20 7.27 -11.18
CA ARG A 122 -6.58 8.19 -12.15
C ARG A 122 -7.11 9.62 -12.08
N TRP A 123 -8.43 9.79 -11.94
CA TRP A 123 -9.03 11.12 -11.84
C TRP A 123 -8.56 11.88 -10.59
N TYR A 124 -8.54 11.22 -9.43
CA TYR A 124 -8.06 11.83 -8.19
C TYR A 124 -6.59 12.24 -8.30
N ILE A 125 -5.75 11.34 -8.84
CA ILE A 125 -4.32 11.59 -9.00
C ILE A 125 -4.08 12.79 -9.93
N ASN A 126 -4.78 12.86 -11.06
CA ASN A 126 -4.66 14.02 -11.96
C ASN A 126 -5.08 15.33 -11.27
N ARG A 127 -6.16 15.31 -10.48
CA ARG A 127 -6.58 16.46 -9.67
C ARG A 127 -5.57 16.85 -8.60
N PHE A 128 -4.86 15.88 -8.03
CA PHE A 128 -3.78 16.13 -7.10
C PHE A 128 -2.61 16.82 -7.82
N TYR A 129 -2.26 16.38 -9.03
CA TYR A 129 -1.17 16.94 -9.82
C TYR A 129 -1.45 18.38 -10.31
N GLU A 130 -2.70 18.74 -10.58
CA GLU A 130 -3.12 20.10 -10.96
C GLU A 130 -2.74 21.18 -9.92
N LYS A 131 -2.43 20.78 -8.68
CA LYS A 131 -2.02 21.71 -7.60
C LYS A 131 -0.61 22.25 -7.77
N PHE A 132 0.21 21.64 -8.63
CA PHE A 132 1.63 21.92 -8.73
C PHE A 132 2.02 22.48 -10.10
N PRO A 133 2.76 23.60 -10.16
CA PRO A 133 3.29 24.13 -11.41
C PRO A 133 4.56 23.37 -11.81
N PHE A 134 4.40 22.12 -12.26
CA PHE A 134 5.53 21.29 -12.66
C PHE A 134 6.36 21.94 -13.77
N ARG A 135 7.68 21.81 -13.63
CA ARG A 135 8.67 22.33 -14.58
C ARG A 135 8.64 21.52 -15.88
N GLN A 136 8.82 22.20 -17.00
CA GLN A 136 9.10 21.55 -18.29
C GLN A 136 10.51 20.95 -18.30
N VAL A 137 10.62 19.71 -18.73
CA VAL A 137 11.88 18.95 -18.72
C VAL A 137 12.59 19.15 -20.05
N GLY A 138 13.78 19.76 -20.01
CA GLY A 138 14.70 19.87 -21.14
C GLY A 138 15.94 18.99 -20.93
N SER A 139 16.90 19.10 -21.86
CA SER A 139 18.11 18.24 -21.84
C SER A 139 18.97 18.39 -20.58
N GLN A 140 18.90 19.51 -19.87
CA GLN A 140 19.62 19.68 -18.61
C GLN A 140 18.91 18.97 -17.46
N GLU A 141 17.57 19.08 -17.39
CA GLU A 141 16.75 18.33 -16.44
C GLU A 141 16.90 16.82 -16.62
N GLU A 142 16.91 16.32 -17.87
CA GLU A 142 17.12 14.90 -18.16
C GLU A 142 18.48 14.40 -17.65
N LYS A 143 19.55 15.19 -17.79
CA LYS A 143 20.88 14.83 -17.25
C LYS A 143 20.88 14.77 -15.72
N THR A 144 20.19 15.71 -15.07
CA THR A 144 20.08 15.71 -13.60
C THR A 144 19.26 14.52 -13.11
N LEU A 145 18.18 14.16 -13.81
CA LEU A 145 17.38 12.97 -13.51
C LEU A 145 18.20 11.69 -13.67
N ASP A 146 18.90 11.49 -14.79
CA ASP A 146 19.78 10.32 -14.99
C ASP A 146 20.87 10.24 -13.92
N ALA A 147 21.49 11.37 -13.56
CA ALA A 147 22.49 11.43 -12.51
C ALA A 147 21.92 11.03 -11.13
N TYR A 148 20.71 11.50 -10.78
CA TYR A 148 20.06 11.12 -9.53
C TYR A 148 19.77 9.62 -9.46
N PHE A 149 19.24 9.03 -10.52
CA PHE A 149 18.94 7.59 -10.55
C PHE A 149 20.18 6.69 -10.69
N ARG A 150 21.38 7.28 -10.74
CA ARG A 150 22.68 6.60 -10.57
C ARG A 150 23.35 6.93 -9.23
N SER A 151 22.71 7.76 -8.41
CA SER A 151 23.28 8.24 -7.15
C SER A 151 23.28 7.15 -6.08
N GLU A 152 24.14 7.33 -5.09
CA GLU A 152 24.19 6.49 -3.90
C GLU A 152 22.84 6.45 -3.18
N HIS A 153 22.11 7.57 -3.12
CA HIS A 153 20.81 7.63 -2.43
C HIS A 153 19.79 6.64 -3.03
N PHE A 154 19.65 6.64 -4.35
CA PHE A 154 18.71 5.75 -5.04
C PHE A 154 19.16 4.28 -4.93
N LEU A 155 20.43 4.00 -5.20
CA LEU A 155 20.97 2.64 -5.17
C LEU A 155 20.93 2.02 -3.77
N LYS A 156 21.22 2.81 -2.73
CA LYS A 156 21.06 2.39 -1.33
C LYS A 156 19.59 2.16 -0.98
N GLY A 157 18.68 2.94 -1.53
CA GLY A 157 17.24 2.70 -1.38
C GLY A 157 16.83 1.33 -1.93
N LEU A 158 17.34 0.96 -3.11
CA LEU A 158 17.10 -0.37 -3.68
C LEU A 158 17.68 -1.49 -2.80
N ASP A 159 18.87 -1.30 -2.23
CA ASP A 159 19.46 -2.26 -1.28
C ASP A 159 18.56 -2.44 -0.05
N ILE A 160 18.15 -1.36 0.61
CA ILE A 160 17.27 -1.38 1.79
C ILE A 160 15.94 -2.10 1.49
N ALA A 161 15.35 -1.85 0.32
CA ALA A 161 14.08 -2.48 -0.10
C ALA A 161 14.17 -4.01 -0.17
N THR A 162 15.38 -4.55 -0.36
CA THR A 162 15.62 -6.00 -0.48
C THR A 162 16.10 -6.66 0.79
N GLN A 163 16.33 -5.89 1.86
CA GLN A 163 16.73 -6.46 3.14
C GLN A 163 15.60 -7.30 3.73
N SER A 164 15.93 -8.47 4.27
CA SER A 164 14.95 -9.40 4.85
C SER A 164 14.21 -8.84 6.08
N THR A 165 14.74 -7.76 6.66
CA THR A 165 14.15 -7.04 7.78
C THR A 165 13.23 -5.89 7.36
N THR A 166 13.20 -5.55 6.07
CA THR A 166 12.36 -4.46 5.53
C THR A 166 11.06 -5.05 5.00
N ASN A 167 9.92 -4.62 5.56
CA ASN A 167 8.61 -5.00 5.05
C ASN A 167 8.14 -4.08 3.93
N HIS A 168 8.46 -2.79 4.04
CA HIS A 168 8.14 -1.78 3.04
C HIS A 168 9.05 -0.57 3.22
N MET A 169 9.24 0.22 2.17
CA MET A 169 9.96 1.48 2.28
C MET A 169 9.57 2.51 1.24
N HIS A 170 9.86 3.76 1.55
CA HIS A 170 9.86 4.87 0.62
C HIS A 170 11.28 5.41 0.41
N ILE A 171 11.65 5.72 -0.84
CA ILE A 171 12.80 6.54 -1.21
C ILE A 171 12.28 7.96 -1.43
N ASN A 172 12.58 8.87 -0.50
CA ASN A 172 11.96 10.19 -0.47
C ASN A 172 12.75 11.23 -1.25
N VAL A 173 12.06 12.00 -2.09
CA VAL A 173 12.66 13.05 -2.92
C VAL A 173 11.92 14.38 -2.85
N ARG A 174 12.64 15.47 -3.06
CA ARG A 174 12.08 16.76 -3.47
C ARG A 174 12.24 16.92 -4.97
N THR A 175 11.24 17.50 -5.63
CA THR A 175 11.23 17.60 -7.09
C THR A 175 10.31 18.70 -7.60
N SER A 176 10.66 19.31 -8.73
CA SER A 176 9.78 20.20 -9.50
C SER A 176 9.25 19.54 -10.77
N VAL A 177 9.63 18.30 -11.08
CA VAL A 177 9.23 17.63 -12.32
C VAL A 177 7.98 16.77 -12.10
N HIS A 178 7.22 16.57 -13.17
CA HIS A 178 6.01 15.76 -13.12
C HIS A 178 6.33 14.29 -12.76
N PRO A 179 5.51 13.60 -11.94
CA PRO A 179 5.78 12.22 -11.52
C PRO A 179 5.92 11.21 -12.67
N GLU A 180 5.25 11.43 -13.81
CA GLU A 180 5.45 10.58 -15.01
C GLU A 180 6.88 10.64 -15.55
N VAL A 181 7.56 11.79 -15.41
CA VAL A 181 8.97 11.91 -15.77
C VAL A 181 9.83 11.13 -14.78
N ILE A 182 9.56 11.27 -13.47
CA ILE A 182 10.27 10.53 -12.42
C ILE A 182 10.13 9.02 -12.66
N GLN A 183 8.90 8.55 -12.93
CA GLN A 183 8.60 7.17 -13.27
C GLN A 183 9.47 6.67 -14.43
N LYS A 184 9.49 7.39 -15.56
CA LYS A 184 10.27 7.00 -16.75
C LYS A 184 11.75 6.76 -16.42
N PHE A 185 12.37 7.66 -15.64
CA PHE A 185 13.79 7.53 -15.30
C PHE A 185 14.05 6.48 -14.22
N ALA A 186 13.13 6.33 -13.26
CA ALA A 186 13.19 5.27 -12.25
C ALA A 186 13.09 3.88 -12.89
N GLU A 187 12.15 3.67 -13.81
CA GLU A 187 11.96 2.41 -14.53
C GLU A 187 13.19 2.05 -15.39
N ALA A 188 13.78 3.04 -16.08
CA ALA A 188 15.01 2.85 -16.83
C ALA A 188 16.20 2.49 -15.91
N ALA A 189 16.23 3.03 -14.69
CA ALA A 189 17.24 2.70 -13.70
C ALA A 189 17.04 1.30 -13.12
N LEU A 190 15.80 0.90 -12.83
CA LEU A 190 15.48 -0.45 -12.39
C LEU A 190 15.91 -1.50 -13.42
N ASP A 191 15.57 -1.30 -14.70
CA ASP A 191 16.00 -2.25 -15.75
C ASP A 191 17.53 -2.34 -15.87
N ARG A 192 18.23 -1.19 -15.75
CA ARG A 192 19.70 -1.14 -15.72
C ARG A 192 20.29 -1.91 -14.54
N GLU A 193 19.69 -1.81 -13.35
CA GLU A 193 20.11 -2.57 -12.16
C GLU A 193 19.61 -4.04 -12.18
N GLY A 194 18.99 -4.48 -13.27
CA GLY A 194 18.54 -5.86 -13.46
C GLY A 194 17.23 -6.21 -12.77
N TRP A 195 16.50 -5.22 -12.25
CA TRP A 195 15.21 -5.42 -11.62
C TRP A 195 14.14 -5.70 -12.68
N LYS A 196 13.17 -6.55 -12.32
CA LYS A 196 11.96 -6.78 -13.11
C LYS A 196 10.76 -6.32 -12.32
N PHE A 197 9.93 -5.50 -12.94
CA PHE A 197 8.71 -4.96 -12.36
C PHE A 197 7.53 -5.13 -13.31
N ASP A 198 6.33 -5.12 -12.74
CA ASP A 198 5.09 -5.34 -13.46
C ASP A 198 4.48 -4.01 -13.91
N TYR A 199 4.38 -3.04 -13.00
CA TYR A 199 3.91 -1.69 -13.26
C TYR A 199 4.30 -0.73 -12.14
N THR A 200 4.10 0.55 -12.40
CA THR A 200 4.22 1.64 -11.41
C THR A 200 2.83 2.24 -11.19
N CYS A 201 2.38 2.33 -9.95
CA CYS A 201 1.11 2.95 -9.59
C CYS A 201 1.32 4.34 -8.96
N PRO A 202 0.83 5.42 -9.58
CA PRO A 202 0.86 6.73 -8.95
C PRO A 202 -0.17 6.81 -7.83
N ASN A 203 0.23 7.33 -6.69
CA ASN A 203 -0.58 7.35 -5.48
C ASN A 203 -0.26 8.57 -4.61
N VAL A 204 -0.96 8.71 -3.50
CA VAL A 204 -0.68 9.69 -2.46
C VAL A 204 -0.62 9.01 -1.10
N TYR A 205 -0.03 9.69 -0.11
CA TYR A 205 -0.04 9.24 1.27
C TYR A 205 0.08 10.42 2.22
N MET A 206 -0.41 10.24 3.44
CA MET A 206 -0.46 11.29 4.44
C MET A 206 0.87 11.45 5.18
N VAL A 207 1.48 12.62 5.08
CA VAL A 207 2.66 13.02 5.86
C VAL A 207 2.30 14.26 6.68
N LYS A 208 2.30 14.13 8.01
CA LYS A 208 2.01 15.23 8.95
C LYS A 208 0.74 16.03 8.59
N GLY A 209 -0.33 15.31 8.23
CA GLY A 209 -1.64 15.88 7.89
C GLY A 209 -1.77 16.45 6.47
N ASN A 210 -0.76 16.27 5.61
CA ASN A 210 -0.81 16.68 4.21
C ASN A 210 -0.50 15.52 3.28
N TYR A 211 -1.19 15.43 2.14
CA TYR A 211 -0.84 14.46 1.12
C TYR A 211 0.48 14.83 0.44
N GLN A 212 1.42 13.88 0.45
CA GLN A 212 2.54 13.82 -0.49
C GLN A 212 2.20 12.85 -1.61
N GLY A 213 2.83 13.02 -2.77
CA GLY A 213 2.67 12.05 -3.84
C GLY A 213 3.66 10.90 -3.68
N LYS A 214 3.34 9.75 -4.25
CA LYS A 214 4.25 8.62 -4.33
C LYS A 214 4.07 7.84 -5.64
N LEU A 215 5.10 7.12 -6.03
CA LEU A 215 5.09 6.16 -7.12
C LEU A 215 5.37 4.78 -6.52
N VAL A 216 4.39 3.88 -6.53
CA VAL A 216 4.48 2.52 -6.01
C VAL A 216 5.05 1.61 -7.09
N PHE A 217 6.19 0.98 -6.85
CA PHE A 217 6.83 0.08 -7.80
C PHE A 217 6.50 -1.37 -7.44
N MET A 218 5.75 -2.04 -8.32
CA MET A 218 5.36 -3.43 -8.14
C MET A 218 6.42 -4.34 -8.77
N CYS A 219 7.43 -4.73 -7.98
CA CYS A 219 8.56 -5.52 -8.47
C CYS A 219 8.31 -7.03 -8.36
N ARG A 220 8.72 -7.77 -9.41
CA ARG A 220 8.62 -9.23 -9.52
C ARG A 220 9.96 -9.93 -9.25
N ASN A 221 11.08 -9.31 -9.59
CA ASN A 221 12.40 -9.84 -9.26
C ASN A 221 13.39 -8.70 -8.97
N PRO A 222 13.81 -8.52 -7.70
CA PRO A 222 13.28 -9.20 -6.50
C PRO A 222 11.78 -8.93 -6.32
N GLU A 223 11.05 -9.87 -5.71
CA GLU A 223 9.62 -9.69 -5.39
C GLU A 223 9.48 -8.78 -4.16
N VAL A 224 9.34 -7.48 -4.40
CA VAL A 224 9.23 -6.42 -3.37
C VAL A 224 8.25 -5.33 -3.83
N VAL A 225 7.67 -4.60 -2.87
CA VAL A 225 7.00 -3.30 -3.11
C VAL A 225 7.80 -2.22 -2.41
N PHE A 226 8.23 -1.23 -3.17
CA PHE A 226 8.80 -0.01 -2.61
C PHE A 226 8.23 1.19 -3.34
N ASP A 227 8.29 2.36 -2.68
CA ASP A 227 7.75 3.57 -3.26
C ASP A 227 8.86 4.62 -3.44
N ILE A 228 8.68 5.50 -4.42
CA ILE A 228 9.35 6.80 -4.43
C ILE A 228 8.35 7.82 -3.92
N GLY A 229 8.51 8.26 -2.68
CA GLY A 229 7.76 9.37 -2.10
C GLY A 229 8.31 10.69 -2.63
N TRP A 230 7.44 11.63 -3.01
CA TRP A 230 7.89 12.91 -3.55
C TRP A 230 7.11 14.10 -2.98
N LYS A 231 7.85 15.20 -2.81
CA LYS A 231 7.34 16.50 -2.38
C LYS A 231 7.70 17.56 -3.41
N PHE A 232 6.72 18.37 -3.79
CA PHE A 232 6.94 19.45 -4.74
C PHE A 232 7.85 20.54 -4.16
N ASP A 233 8.91 20.88 -4.88
CA ASP A 233 9.80 22.00 -4.59
C ASP A 233 10.26 22.63 -5.93
N PRO A 234 9.82 23.87 -6.26
CA PRO A 234 10.10 24.49 -7.54
C PRO A 234 11.60 24.77 -7.78
N GLY A 235 12.41 24.80 -6.72
CA GLY A 235 13.84 25.11 -6.78
C GLY A 235 14.72 23.95 -7.27
N VAL A 236 14.22 22.72 -7.21
CA VAL A 236 15.04 21.51 -7.38
C VAL A 236 14.46 20.63 -8.49
N ILE A 237 15.30 20.04 -9.33
CA ILE A 237 14.84 19.13 -10.39
C ILE A 237 14.47 17.80 -9.75
N ILE A 238 15.42 17.18 -9.06
CA ILE A 238 15.22 16.05 -8.17
C ILE A 238 16.40 16.01 -7.19
N GLU A 239 16.13 15.75 -5.91
CA GLU A 239 17.15 15.50 -4.89
C GLU A 239 16.57 14.72 -3.71
N PRO A 240 17.40 14.07 -2.88
CA PRO A 240 16.93 13.42 -1.65
C PRO A 240 16.17 14.38 -0.74
N ALA A 241 15.05 13.92 -0.18
CA ALA A 241 14.34 14.63 0.89
C ALA A 241 14.93 14.24 2.24
N MET A 242 15.88 15.04 2.73
CA MET A 242 16.60 14.76 3.97
C MET A 242 15.82 15.11 5.24
N GLU A 243 14.70 15.82 5.12
CA GLU A 243 13.83 16.10 6.24
C GLU A 243 12.98 14.88 6.65
N THR A 244 12.67 14.75 7.95
CA THR A 244 11.81 13.67 8.47
C THR A 244 10.39 13.76 7.92
N TRP A 245 9.94 12.70 7.27
CA TRP A 245 8.56 12.54 6.81
C TRP A 245 7.77 11.69 7.79
N ILE A 246 8.11 10.41 7.91
CA ILE A 246 7.47 9.47 8.85
C ILE A 246 8.42 9.10 9.99
N PHE A 247 9.64 8.67 9.67
CA PHE A 247 10.62 8.17 10.63
C PHE A 247 11.90 9.02 10.65
N GLU A 248 12.54 9.14 11.83
CA GLU A 248 13.74 9.98 12.01
C GLU A 248 15.04 9.20 11.73
N GLU A 249 14.98 7.88 11.82
CA GLU A 249 16.13 6.98 11.89
C GLU A 249 16.94 6.91 10.59
N ASN A 250 16.29 7.09 9.43
CA ASN A 250 16.90 6.93 8.11
C ASN A 250 16.62 8.17 7.23
N PRO A 251 17.37 9.28 7.37
CA PRO A 251 17.16 10.46 6.52
C PRO A 251 17.18 10.12 5.02
N GLY A 252 16.19 10.61 4.27
CA GLY A 252 15.98 10.25 2.85
C GLY A 252 15.06 9.04 2.63
N TYR A 253 14.71 8.30 3.68
CA TYR A 253 13.93 7.08 3.58
C TYR A 253 12.85 7.00 4.68
N ASP A 254 11.71 6.40 4.36
CA ASP A 254 10.80 5.87 5.39
C ASP A 254 10.91 4.34 5.33
N VAL A 255 11.32 3.68 6.41
CA VAL A 255 11.60 2.24 6.42
C VAL A 255 10.73 1.56 7.48
N TRP A 256 9.86 0.65 7.04
CA TRP A 256 9.07 -0.20 7.92
C TRP A 256 9.77 -1.54 8.09
N THR A 257 10.02 -1.90 9.34
CA THR A 257 10.78 -3.10 9.68
C THR A 257 9.94 -4.17 10.35
N SER A 258 10.45 -5.41 10.32
CA SER A 258 9.79 -6.56 10.94
C SER A 258 9.61 -6.37 12.45
N ASP A 259 10.49 -5.59 13.10
CA ASP A 259 10.37 -5.26 14.52
C ASP A 259 9.17 -4.36 14.81
N MET A 260 8.90 -3.37 13.95
CA MET A 260 7.69 -2.53 14.06
C MET A 260 6.42 -3.36 13.92
N LEU A 261 6.40 -4.29 12.96
CA LEU A 261 5.30 -5.24 12.82
C LEU A 261 5.17 -6.11 14.08
N ALA A 262 6.27 -6.66 14.57
CA ALA A 262 6.27 -7.54 15.74
C ALA A 262 5.61 -6.89 16.96
N GLU A 263 5.74 -5.57 17.16
CA GLU A 263 5.06 -4.85 18.23
C GLU A 263 3.53 -4.89 18.08
N VAL A 264 3.01 -4.63 16.87
CA VAL A 264 1.57 -4.70 16.57
C VAL A 264 1.05 -6.12 16.71
N MET A 265 1.88 -7.12 16.42
CA MET A 265 1.54 -8.54 16.50
C MET A 265 1.55 -9.13 17.92
N ARG A 266 1.97 -8.37 18.95
CA ARG A 266 1.95 -8.81 20.36
C ARG A 266 0.55 -8.81 20.99
N ALA A 267 -0.43 -8.19 20.34
CA ALA A 267 -1.80 -8.19 20.84
C ALA A 267 -2.41 -9.61 20.84
N ASP A 268 -3.44 -9.82 21.66
CA ASP A 268 -4.11 -11.12 21.83
C ASP A 268 -5.09 -11.39 20.69
N TYR A 269 -4.55 -11.60 19.48
CA TYR A 269 -5.34 -11.90 18.31
C TYR A 269 -5.93 -13.31 18.35
N VAL A 270 -7.13 -13.41 17.80
CA VAL A 270 -7.86 -14.64 17.62
C VAL A 270 -7.53 -15.23 16.25
N ARG A 271 -6.81 -16.35 16.23
CA ARG A 271 -6.56 -17.14 15.01
C ARG A 271 -7.77 -18.01 14.69
N LEU A 272 -8.22 -17.98 13.44
CA LEU A 272 -9.28 -18.86 12.92
C LEU A 272 -8.68 -20.18 12.42
N SER A 273 -9.42 -21.28 12.62
CA SER A 273 -9.08 -22.57 12.03
C SER A 273 -9.40 -22.59 10.53
N GLY A 274 -8.86 -23.56 9.80
CA GLY A 274 -9.19 -23.75 8.38
C GLY A 274 -10.69 -23.99 8.15
N GLU A 275 -11.36 -24.74 9.04
CA GLU A 275 -12.81 -24.96 8.97
C GLU A 275 -13.60 -23.66 9.17
N GLU A 276 -13.15 -22.78 10.07
CA GLU A 276 -13.82 -21.51 10.31
C GLU A 276 -13.62 -20.51 9.16
N ILE A 277 -12.42 -20.48 8.58
CA ILE A 277 -12.14 -19.70 7.36
C ILE A 277 -13.05 -20.18 6.23
N GLN A 278 -13.16 -21.50 6.03
CA GLN A 278 -14.04 -22.07 5.02
C GLN A 278 -15.51 -21.69 5.25
N GLN A 279 -15.99 -21.72 6.50
CA GLN A 279 -17.34 -21.27 6.82
C GLN A 279 -17.58 -19.78 6.54
N VAL A 280 -16.56 -18.92 6.71
CA VAL A 280 -16.65 -17.50 6.32
C VAL A 280 -16.80 -17.38 4.80
N LEU A 281 -15.98 -18.12 4.06
CA LEU A 281 -16.02 -18.11 2.59
C LEU A 281 -17.36 -18.65 2.06
N GLU A 282 -17.91 -19.71 2.64
CA GLU A 282 -19.22 -20.27 2.23
C GLU A 282 -20.37 -19.29 2.47
N ALA A 283 -20.33 -18.52 3.57
CA ALA A 283 -21.34 -17.50 3.85
C ALA A 283 -21.38 -16.38 2.80
N CYS A 284 -20.28 -16.14 2.08
CA CYS A 284 -20.19 -15.12 1.04
C CYS A 284 -20.80 -15.56 -0.30
N PHE A 285 -20.94 -16.87 -0.53
CA PHE A 285 -21.38 -17.45 -1.81
C PHE A 285 -22.42 -18.54 -1.56
N PRO A 286 -23.61 -18.20 -1.04
CA PRO A 286 -24.70 -19.17 -0.91
C PRO A 286 -25.08 -19.67 -2.31
N GLY A 287 -25.04 -21.00 -2.49
CA GLY A 287 -25.41 -21.67 -3.73
C GLY A 287 -26.87 -21.53 -4.11
#